data_AF-A0A4P8RI44-F1
#
_entry.id   AF-A0A4P8RI44-F1
#
_cell.length_a   1.000
_cell.length_b   1.000
_cell.length_c   1.000
_cell.angle_alpha   90.00
_cell.angle_beta   90.00
_cell.angle_gamma   90.00
#
_symmetry.space_group_name_H-M   'P 1'
#
loop_
_entity.id
_entity.type
_entity.pdbx_description
1 polymer ?
#
loop_
_entity_poly.entity_id
_entity_poly.type
_entity_poly.pdbx_seq_one_letter_code
_entity_poly.pdbx_strand_id
1 'polypeptide(L)'
;MARAGRVVDGTLGHRTRRSGLSRGIRHASPRERGTDAASWETPRRLMVGASHLTATVPTTTPLDRSPLMIPRRRAALALATTSFAALGLAACSTADQPAEPSDEASTPESPATSDAGATGSSEYADGTYTADGSYTSPGGQETITVTVTLADGVIEDVEVTNPETTNPNSLRYQGEFIDGIAAEVVGVPLDDVSVDRVGGSSLTSGGFEDALQTIRDEAAG
;
A
#
# COMPACT_ATOMS: atom_id res chain seq x y z
N MET A 1 27.02 18.29 73.49
CA MET A 1 26.17 19.50 73.54
C MET A 1 24.87 19.19 72.83
N ALA A 2 23.75 19.33 73.52
CA ALA A 2 22.42 18.88 73.13
C ALA A 2 21.53 20.06 72.68
N ARG A 3 20.35 19.71 72.13
CA ARG A 3 19.16 20.53 71.76
C ARG A 3 19.22 21.19 70.38
N ALA A 4 18.14 21.31 69.58
CA ALA A 4 16.71 20.96 69.68
C ALA A 4 16.17 20.89 68.23
N GLY A 5 15.20 20.03 67.88
CA GLY A 5 13.75 20.30 67.94
C GLY A 5 13.31 21.37 66.92
N ARG A 6 12.48 21.09 65.92
CA ARG A 6 11.02 21.03 66.07
C ARG A 6 10.31 20.60 64.76
N VAL A 7 9.28 19.76 64.94
CA VAL A 7 8.20 19.33 64.04
C VAL A 7 7.08 20.39 63.98
N VAL A 8 6.28 20.44 62.90
CA VAL A 8 4.78 20.51 62.88
C VAL A 8 4.24 21.24 61.64
N ASP A 9 3.58 20.44 60.79
CA ASP A 9 2.24 20.53 60.19
C ASP A 9 1.54 21.89 59.94
N GLY A 10 0.81 21.95 58.82
CA GLY A 10 -0.08 23.06 58.47
C GLY A 10 -0.98 22.80 57.27
N THR A 11 -1.88 21.82 57.36
CA THR A 11 -3.14 21.78 56.58
C THR A 11 -3.92 23.10 56.70
N LEU A 12 -4.33 23.71 55.59
CA LEU A 12 -5.58 24.50 55.55
C LEU A 12 -6.12 24.65 54.12
N GLY A 13 -7.19 23.92 53.83
CA GLY A 13 -8.02 24.17 52.67
C GLY A 13 -8.89 25.41 52.86
N HIS A 14 -9.11 26.17 51.78
CA HIS A 14 -10.15 27.19 51.63
C HIS A 14 -10.38 27.37 50.13
N ARG A 15 -11.57 27.64 49.60
CA ARG A 15 -12.95 27.57 50.06
C ARG A 15 -13.75 27.89 48.79
N THR A 16 -14.76 27.08 48.51
CA THR A 16 -15.82 27.35 47.53
C THR A 16 -16.53 28.69 47.79
N ARG A 17 -16.72 29.51 46.75
CA ARG A 17 -17.84 30.45 46.54
C ARG A 17 -18.06 30.46 45.02
N ARG A 18 -19.13 29.91 44.43
CA ARG A 18 -20.57 29.94 44.69
C ARG A 18 -21.17 31.34 44.75
N SER A 19 -22.18 31.49 43.89
CA SER A 19 -23.24 32.51 43.85
C SER A 19 -22.92 33.74 43.00
N GLY A 20 -23.64 34.05 41.92
CA GLY A 20 -24.85 33.44 41.37
C GLY A 20 -25.71 34.50 40.69
N LEU A 21 -26.69 34.01 39.91
CA LEU A 21 -27.97 34.67 39.55
C LEU A 21 -27.84 35.87 38.58
N SER A 22 -28.66 36.01 37.53
CA SER A 22 -30.06 35.64 37.44
C SER A 22 -30.64 35.94 36.04
N ARG A 23 -31.80 35.30 35.76
CA ARG A 23 -32.79 35.53 34.68
C ARG A 23 -32.42 34.94 33.31
N GLY A 24 -33.10 33.95 32.73
CA GLY A 24 -34.44 33.40 32.96
C GLY A 24 -35.47 34.04 32.04
N ILE A 25 -35.82 33.35 30.94
CA ILE A 25 -37.06 33.38 30.14
C ILE A 25 -36.96 32.10 29.25
N ARG A 26 -37.63 30.97 29.59
CA ARG A 26 -38.99 30.57 29.18
C ARG A 26 -39.32 30.81 27.69
N HIS A 27 -39.37 29.75 26.88
CA HIS A 27 -40.61 29.16 26.34
C HIS A 27 -40.37 28.40 25.02
N ALA A 28 -41.07 27.26 24.93
CA ALA A 28 -41.69 26.68 23.73
C ALA A 28 -40.82 25.94 22.69
N SER A 29 -40.96 24.62 22.74
CA SER A 29 -40.95 23.64 21.64
C SER A 29 -41.95 24.01 20.51
N PRO A 30 -42.25 23.18 19.48
CA PRO A 30 -41.54 22.07 18.81
C PRO A 30 -41.65 22.11 17.25
N ARG A 31 -40.98 21.18 16.54
CA ARG A 31 -41.45 20.42 15.35
C ARG A 31 -42.14 21.12 14.14
N GLU A 32 -41.53 20.90 12.95
CA GLU A 32 -42.13 20.40 11.67
C GLU A 32 -42.11 21.30 10.43
N ARG A 33 -41.81 20.63 9.30
CA ARG A 33 -42.21 20.90 7.88
C ARG A 33 -41.68 22.21 7.27
N GLY A 34 -41.23 22.27 6.01
CA GLY A 34 -41.31 21.39 4.86
C GLY A 34 -41.19 22.28 3.61
N THR A 35 -40.62 21.74 2.54
CA THR A 35 -40.86 22.07 1.10
C THR A 35 -40.86 23.53 0.63
N ASP A 36 -39.95 23.87 -0.28
CA ASP A 36 -40.18 24.57 -1.57
C ASP A 36 -38.84 24.53 -2.35
N ALA A 37 -38.61 23.76 -3.41
CA ALA A 37 -39.24 23.76 -4.74
C ALA A 37 -39.10 25.10 -5.50
N ALA A 38 -38.22 25.07 -6.52
CA ALA A 38 -38.27 25.82 -7.77
C ALA A 38 -38.19 27.37 -7.74
N SER A 39 -37.05 27.90 -8.22
CA SER A 39 -37.11 29.01 -9.18
C SER A 39 -35.96 28.91 -10.18
N TRP A 40 -36.31 28.28 -11.30
CA TRP A 40 -35.90 28.57 -12.66
C TRP A 40 -35.59 30.06 -12.86
N GLU A 41 -34.40 30.40 -13.37
CA GLU A 41 -34.30 31.46 -14.37
C GLU A 41 -33.07 31.27 -15.26
N THR A 42 -33.37 31.15 -16.54
CA THR A 42 -32.47 31.06 -17.68
C THR A 42 -32.30 32.46 -18.24
N PRO A 43 -31.07 32.89 -18.59
CA PRO A 43 -30.92 33.80 -19.71
C PRO A 43 -30.27 33.09 -20.90
N ARG A 44 -31.12 32.74 -21.88
CA ARG A 44 -30.73 32.44 -23.24
C ARG A 44 -30.35 33.74 -23.95
N ARG A 45 -29.07 33.82 -24.31
CA ARG A 45 -28.58 33.93 -25.69
C ARG A 45 -28.91 35.20 -26.50
N LEU A 46 -27.87 35.99 -26.75
CA LEU A 46 -27.57 36.69 -28.01
C LEU A 46 -26.04 36.82 -28.05
N MET A 47 -25.30 35.91 -28.72
CA MET A 47 -25.03 35.86 -30.16
C MET A 47 -24.18 37.04 -30.64
N VAL A 48 -22.92 36.73 -31.01
CA VAL A 48 -22.08 37.23 -32.12
C VAL A 48 -20.63 37.29 -31.67
N GLY A 49 -19.78 36.49 -32.31
CA GLY A 49 -18.33 36.48 -32.06
C GLY A 49 -17.67 35.16 -32.45
N ALA A 50 -17.86 34.71 -33.70
CA ALA A 50 -17.00 33.68 -34.27
C ALA A 50 -15.59 34.28 -34.43
N SER A 51 -14.66 33.85 -33.59
CA SER A 51 -13.23 34.01 -33.81
C SER A 51 -12.62 32.64 -33.63
N HIS A 52 -12.46 31.97 -34.77
CA HIS A 52 -11.74 30.72 -34.92
C HIS A 52 -10.26 31.03 -34.60
N LEU A 53 -9.87 30.86 -33.34
CA LEU A 53 -8.47 30.73 -32.99
C LEU A 53 -8.06 29.33 -33.45
N THR A 54 -7.47 29.27 -34.65
CA THR A 54 -6.77 28.11 -35.16
C THR A 54 -5.62 27.80 -34.20
N ALA A 55 -5.86 26.89 -33.25
CA ALA A 55 -4.85 26.35 -32.38
C ALA A 55 -3.85 25.57 -33.25
N THR A 56 -2.71 26.18 -33.53
CA THR A 56 -1.54 25.45 -34.03
C THR A 56 -1.01 24.62 -32.86
N VAL A 57 -1.46 23.38 -32.78
CA VAL A 57 -0.82 22.36 -31.93
C VAL A 57 0.62 22.19 -32.42
N PRO A 58 1.66 22.44 -31.61
CA PRO A 58 2.99 21.96 -31.95
C PRO A 58 2.93 20.43 -31.94
N THR A 59 3.12 19.84 -33.11
CA THR A 59 3.40 18.41 -33.27
C THR A 59 4.68 18.11 -32.49
N THR A 60 4.53 17.67 -31.25
CA THR A 60 5.60 17.02 -30.51
C THR A 60 5.84 15.68 -31.18
N THR A 61 6.95 15.61 -31.91
CA THR A 61 7.49 14.39 -32.48
C THR A 61 7.74 13.40 -31.34
N PRO A 62 7.08 12.23 -31.30
CA PRO A 62 7.55 11.18 -30.42
C PRO A 62 8.93 10.79 -30.92
N LEU A 63 9.96 11.04 -30.11
CA LEU A 63 11.25 10.41 -30.31
C LEU A 63 11.00 8.91 -30.32
N ASP A 64 11.36 8.28 -31.44
CA ASP A 64 11.48 6.85 -31.61
C ASP A 64 12.38 6.31 -30.50
N ARG A 65 11.74 5.95 -29.38
CA ARG A 65 12.39 5.29 -28.27
C ARG A 65 12.27 3.82 -28.58
N SER A 66 13.20 3.36 -29.41
CA SER A 66 13.36 1.95 -29.70
C SER A 66 13.27 1.17 -28.39
N PRO A 67 12.37 0.18 -28.25
CA PRO A 67 12.36 -0.65 -27.07
C PRO A 67 13.67 -1.42 -27.09
N LEU A 68 14.61 -1.03 -26.23
CA LEU A 68 15.64 -1.95 -25.77
C LEU A 68 14.88 -3.06 -25.03
N MET A 69 14.44 -4.06 -25.80
CA MET A 69 14.10 -5.39 -25.33
C MET A 69 15.32 -5.86 -24.55
N ILE A 70 15.30 -5.64 -23.24
CA ILE A 70 16.19 -6.33 -22.33
C ILE A 70 15.66 -7.76 -22.34
N PRO A 71 16.39 -8.74 -22.91
CA PRO A 71 15.97 -10.12 -22.77
C PRO A 71 16.00 -10.43 -21.27
N ARG A 72 14.83 -10.61 -20.66
CA ARG A 72 14.67 -11.24 -19.36
C ARG A 72 15.36 -12.61 -19.46
N ARG A 73 16.63 -12.67 -19.07
CA ARG A 73 17.34 -13.93 -18.88
C ARG A 73 16.63 -14.60 -17.72
N ARG A 74 15.70 -15.50 -18.04
CA ARG A 74 15.19 -16.50 -17.10
C ARG A 74 16.42 -17.29 -16.66
N ALA A 75 17.04 -16.88 -15.57
CA ALA A 75 18.08 -17.63 -14.90
C ALA A 75 17.38 -18.86 -14.32
N ALA A 76 17.34 -19.94 -15.10
CA ALA A 76 16.99 -21.25 -14.59
C ALA A 76 18.09 -21.63 -13.59
N LEU A 77 17.78 -21.45 -12.31
CA LEU A 77 18.62 -21.89 -11.20
C LEU A 77 18.60 -23.42 -11.21
N ALA A 78 19.66 -24.01 -11.75
CA ALA A 78 19.89 -25.45 -11.71
C ALA A 78 20.13 -25.85 -10.24
N LEU A 79 19.13 -26.47 -9.61
CA LEU A 79 19.25 -27.12 -8.31
C LEU A 79 20.21 -28.31 -8.45
N ALA A 80 21.46 -28.13 -8.06
CA ALA A 80 22.42 -29.20 -7.86
C ALA A 80 22.03 -29.98 -6.60
N THR A 81 21.35 -31.11 -6.77
CA THR A 81 21.03 -32.05 -5.69
C THR A 81 22.29 -32.85 -5.34
N THR A 82 23.04 -32.39 -4.33
CA THR A 82 24.10 -33.20 -3.72
C THR A 82 23.49 -34.33 -2.90
N SER A 83 23.47 -35.53 -3.47
CA SER A 83 23.07 -36.78 -2.81
C SER A 83 24.09 -37.12 -1.71
N PHE A 84 23.67 -37.05 -0.45
CA PHE A 84 24.44 -37.60 0.68
C PHE A 84 24.15 -39.10 0.79
N ALA A 85 25.06 -39.93 0.28
CA ALA A 85 25.00 -41.38 0.38
C ALA A 85 25.35 -41.82 1.80
N ALA A 86 24.40 -42.44 2.49
CA ALA A 86 24.61 -43.11 3.77
C ALA A 86 25.33 -44.45 3.55
N LEU A 87 26.54 -44.61 4.10
CA LEU A 87 27.23 -45.90 4.19
C LEU A 87 26.79 -46.63 5.47
N GLY A 88 25.89 -47.60 5.32
CA GLY A 88 25.59 -48.61 6.34
C GLY A 88 26.38 -49.89 6.07
N LEU A 89 27.24 -50.28 7.01
CA LEU A 89 28.03 -51.51 6.98
C LEU A 89 27.27 -52.68 7.61
N ALA A 90 27.09 -53.73 6.81
CA ALA A 90 27.14 -55.16 7.15
C ALA A 90 26.35 -55.70 8.38
N ALA A 91 25.27 -56.43 8.10
CA ALA A 91 24.89 -57.61 8.89
C ALA A 91 24.19 -58.65 7.99
N CYS A 92 24.74 -59.87 7.97
CA CYS A 92 24.29 -61.04 7.21
C CYS A 92 22.91 -61.55 7.65
N SER A 93 22.10 -62.04 6.71
CA SER A 93 21.68 -63.46 6.68
C SER A 93 20.68 -63.77 5.55
N THR A 94 21.04 -64.82 4.80
CA THR A 94 20.18 -65.89 4.25
C THR A 94 19.24 -65.61 3.06
N ALA A 95 19.49 -66.39 1.99
CA ALA A 95 18.55 -67.10 1.10
C ALA A 95 17.51 -66.25 0.34
N ASP A 96 17.06 -66.55 -0.88
CA ASP A 96 17.31 -67.50 -1.96
C ASP A 96 16.29 -67.09 -3.07
N GLN A 97 16.46 -67.61 -4.27
CA GLN A 97 15.53 -67.61 -5.39
C GLN A 97 15.32 -66.38 -6.32
N PRO A 98 15.45 -66.59 -7.64
CA PRO A 98 14.98 -65.69 -8.69
C PRO A 98 13.58 -66.09 -9.17
N ALA A 99 12.72 -65.11 -9.48
CA ALA A 99 11.50 -65.32 -10.24
C ALA A 99 11.18 -64.13 -11.15
N GLU A 100 10.64 -64.51 -12.31
CA GLU A 100 10.36 -63.82 -13.56
C GLU A 100 9.33 -62.66 -13.50
N PRO A 101 9.14 -61.91 -14.61
CA PRO A 101 8.57 -60.57 -14.63
C PRO A 101 7.03 -60.62 -14.67
N SER A 102 6.41 -59.62 -14.04
CA SER A 102 5.00 -59.32 -14.23
C SER A 102 4.84 -57.82 -14.48
N ASP A 103 4.34 -57.52 -15.68
CA ASP A 103 3.62 -56.30 -16.02
C ASP A 103 2.57 -55.98 -14.94
N GLU A 104 2.62 -54.79 -14.38
CA GLU A 104 1.40 -54.09 -13.97
C GLU A 104 1.57 -52.58 -14.17
N ALA A 105 0.56 -52.04 -14.83
CA ALA A 105 0.35 -50.64 -15.13
C ALA A 105 0.32 -49.79 -13.84
N SER A 106 0.88 -48.59 -13.93
CA SER A 106 0.33 -47.39 -13.27
C SER A 106 0.99 -46.15 -13.85
N THR A 107 0.27 -45.49 -14.73
CA THR A 107 0.48 -44.11 -15.17
C THR A 107 0.40 -43.19 -13.94
N PRO A 108 1.42 -42.37 -13.62
CA PRO A 108 1.19 -41.25 -12.73
C PRO A 108 0.61 -40.11 -13.57
N GLU A 109 -0.72 -39.97 -13.56
CA GLU A 109 -1.35 -38.70 -13.90
C GLU A 109 -0.90 -37.68 -12.86
N SER A 110 -0.03 -36.77 -13.28
CA SER A 110 0.27 -35.57 -12.53
C SER A 110 -1.00 -34.72 -12.49
N PRO A 111 -1.55 -34.35 -11.32
CA PRO A 111 -2.54 -33.29 -11.31
C PRO A 111 -1.81 -32.01 -11.75
N ALA A 112 -2.10 -31.57 -12.97
CA ALA A 112 -1.95 -30.17 -13.29
C ALA A 112 -2.90 -29.42 -12.34
N THR A 113 -2.33 -28.80 -11.30
CA THR A 113 -2.96 -27.64 -10.68
C THR A 113 -2.98 -26.57 -11.76
N SER A 114 -4.04 -26.62 -12.57
CA SER A 114 -4.62 -25.43 -13.14
C SER A 114 -5.21 -24.69 -11.96
N ASP A 115 -4.46 -23.76 -11.39
CA ASP A 115 -5.08 -22.65 -10.67
C ASP A 115 -5.75 -21.79 -11.74
N ALA A 116 -6.93 -22.27 -12.17
CA ALA A 116 -7.84 -21.51 -12.98
C ALA A 116 -8.38 -20.44 -12.06
N GLY A 117 -7.97 -19.19 -12.37
CA GLY A 117 -8.22 -17.98 -11.60
C GLY A 117 -9.47 -18.05 -10.76
N ALA A 118 -9.27 -17.97 -9.45
CA ALA A 118 -10.31 -17.50 -8.56
C ALA A 118 -10.63 -16.06 -8.98
N THR A 119 -11.54 -15.89 -9.93
CA THR A 119 -12.31 -14.64 -10.07
C THR A 119 -13.28 -14.59 -8.90
N GLY A 120 -12.74 -14.51 -7.69
CA GLY A 120 -13.43 -13.84 -6.60
C GLY A 120 -13.45 -12.39 -7.03
N SER A 121 -14.65 -11.80 -7.15
CA SER A 121 -14.76 -10.36 -7.36
C SER A 121 -14.01 -9.67 -6.22
N SER A 122 -12.87 -9.07 -6.51
CA SER A 122 -12.13 -8.24 -5.57
C SER A 122 -12.97 -7.02 -5.19
N GLU A 123 -12.78 -6.52 -3.96
CA GLU A 123 -13.38 -5.26 -3.51
C GLU A 123 -12.84 -4.07 -4.32
N TYR A 124 -11.66 -4.24 -4.90
CA TYR A 124 -10.98 -3.26 -5.73
C TYR A 124 -11.19 -3.52 -7.22
N ALA A 125 -11.43 -2.44 -7.96
CA ALA A 125 -11.40 -2.47 -9.41
C ALA A 125 -9.96 -2.69 -9.93
N ASP A 126 -9.84 -3.46 -11.01
CA ASP A 126 -8.57 -3.64 -11.71
C ASP A 126 -8.17 -2.35 -12.43
N GLY A 127 -6.89 -2.03 -12.42
CA GLY A 127 -6.43 -0.79 -13.03
C GLY A 127 -5.01 -0.41 -12.64
N THR A 128 -4.60 0.80 -13.04
CA THR A 128 -3.37 1.43 -12.57
C THR A 128 -3.74 2.71 -11.85
N TYR A 129 -3.28 2.82 -10.62
CA TYR A 129 -3.60 3.90 -9.69
C TYR A 129 -2.32 4.61 -9.32
N THR A 130 -2.38 5.95 -9.21
CA THR A 130 -1.23 6.76 -8.84
C THR A 130 -1.65 7.74 -7.75
N ALA A 131 -0.95 7.70 -6.63
CA ALA A 131 -1.15 8.63 -5.53
C ALA A 131 0.17 9.14 -4.98
N ASP A 132 0.14 10.34 -4.44
CA ASP A 132 1.26 10.89 -3.69
C ASP A 132 1.14 10.51 -2.22
N GLY A 133 2.29 10.25 -1.62
CA GLY A 133 2.45 9.91 -0.22
C GLY A 133 3.40 10.87 0.46
N SER A 134 3.05 11.35 1.66
CA SER A 134 3.82 12.38 2.35
C SER A 134 4.32 11.94 3.72
N TYR A 135 5.51 12.40 4.10
CA TYR A 135 6.04 12.15 5.43
C TYR A 135 6.96 13.27 5.90
N THR A 136 7.22 13.33 7.21
CA THR A 136 8.08 14.37 7.80
C THR A 136 9.44 13.79 8.16
N SER A 137 10.49 14.39 7.62
CA SER A 137 11.89 14.11 7.98
C SER A 137 12.47 15.26 8.83
N PRO A 138 13.63 15.07 9.48
CA PRO A 138 14.35 16.19 10.10
C PRO A 138 14.71 17.32 9.13
N GLY A 139 14.74 17.04 7.83
CA GLY A 139 14.98 18.01 6.76
C GLY A 139 13.72 18.76 6.28
N GLY A 140 12.53 18.40 6.77
CA GLY A 140 11.25 18.97 6.35
C GLY A 140 10.27 17.92 5.82
N GLN A 141 9.18 18.40 5.22
CA GLN A 141 8.20 17.56 4.53
C GLN A 141 8.84 16.95 3.27
N GLU A 142 8.63 15.66 3.05
CA GLU A 142 9.06 14.92 1.87
C GLU A 142 7.85 14.23 1.23
N THR A 143 7.90 14.03 -0.08
CA THR A 143 6.85 13.40 -0.87
C THR A 143 7.43 12.33 -1.77
N ILE A 144 6.70 11.22 -1.92
CA ILE A 144 6.93 10.20 -2.95
C ILE A 144 5.67 10.04 -3.78
N THR A 145 5.82 9.67 -5.05
CA THR A 145 4.70 9.32 -5.93
C THR A 145 4.72 7.82 -6.13
N VAL A 146 3.60 7.16 -5.84
CA VAL A 146 3.43 5.71 -5.91
C VAL A 146 2.44 5.39 -7.02
N THR A 147 2.83 4.48 -7.92
CA THR A 147 1.96 3.92 -8.94
C THR A 147 1.85 2.42 -8.72
N VAL A 148 0.62 1.91 -8.67
CA VAL A 148 0.31 0.49 -8.44
C VAL A 148 -0.57 -0.02 -9.57
N THR A 149 -0.25 -1.18 -10.13
CA THR A 149 -1.15 -1.92 -11.00
C THR A 149 -1.83 -3.04 -10.21
N LEU A 150 -3.16 -3.06 -10.23
CA LEU A 150 -4.01 -4.03 -9.55
C LEU A 150 -4.68 -4.96 -10.55
N ALA A 151 -4.72 -6.25 -10.22
CA ALA A 151 -5.55 -7.25 -10.87
C ALA A 151 -6.12 -8.21 -9.81
N ASP A 152 -7.44 -8.45 -9.84
CA ASP A 152 -8.16 -9.30 -8.89
C ASP A 152 -7.85 -8.93 -7.41
N GLY A 153 -7.65 -7.64 -7.13
CA GLY A 153 -7.31 -7.12 -5.80
C GLY A 153 -5.85 -7.35 -5.34
N VAL A 154 -5.00 -7.88 -6.21
CA VAL A 154 -3.57 -8.16 -5.96
C VAL A 154 -2.70 -7.14 -6.68
N ILE A 155 -1.58 -6.75 -6.05
CA ILE A 155 -0.58 -5.87 -6.66
C ILE A 155 0.26 -6.66 -7.67
N GLU A 156 0.13 -6.35 -8.95
CA GLU A 156 0.91 -6.95 -10.04
C GLU A 156 2.22 -6.21 -10.31
N ASP A 157 2.21 -4.88 -10.10
CA ASP A 157 3.37 -4.03 -10.32
C ASP A 157 3.33 -2.81 -9.40
N VAL A 158 4.50 -2.31 -9.00
CA VAL A 158 4.65 -1.10 -8.20
C VAL A 158 5.82 -0.28 -8.71
N GLU A 159 5.58 1.01 -8.89
CA GLU A 159 6.61 2.01 -9.20
C GLU A 159 6.55 3.12 -8.15
N VAL A 160 7.69 3.45 -7.57
CA VAL A 160 7.82 4.56 -6.61
C VAL A 160 8.86 5.54 -7.13
N THR A 161 8.49 6.81 -7.18
CA THR A 161 9.37 7.90 -7.63
C THR A 161 9.36 9.06 -6.64
N ASN A 162 10.34 9.95 -6.76
CA ASN A 162 10.56 11.06 -5.83
C ASN A 162 11.04 12.34 -6.56
N PRO A 163 10.27 12.87 -7.52
CA PRO A 163 10.71 13.96 -8.40
C PRO A 163 11.05 15.26 -7.66
N GLU A 164 10.37 15.53 -6.54
CA GLU A 164 10.49 16.80 -5.80
C GLU A 164 11.57 16.75 -4.70
N THR A 165 12.13 15.57 -4.39
CA THR A 165 13.09 15.44 -3.29
C THR A 165 14.47 15.95 -3.69
N THR A 166 15.01 16.86 -2.87
CA THR A 166 16.33 17.47 -3.08
C THR A 166 17.29 17.26 -1.91
N ASN A 167 16.79 16.86 -0.74
CA ASN A 167 17.61 16.60 0.43
C ASN A 167 18.47 15.33 0.21
N PRO A 168 19.82 15.39 0.33
CA PRO A 168 20.67 14.24 0.05
C PRO A 168 20.41 13.01 0.93
N ASN A 169 19.99 13.20 2.17
CA ASN A 169 19.69 12.10 3.07
C ASN A 169 18.35 11.44 2.70
N SER A 170 17.35 12.25 2.32
CA SER A 170 16.06 11.76 1.82
C SER A 170 16.24 10.99 0.51
N LEU A 171 17.03 11.51 -0.44
CA LEU A 171 17.35 10.82 -1.70
C LEU A 171 17.94 9.42 -1.46
N ARG A 172 18.88 9.29 -0.51
CA ARG A 172 19.47 7.99 -0.18
C ARG A 172 18.43 7.01 0.35
N TYR A 173 17.68 7.39 1.38
CA TYR A 173 16.73 6.47 2.02
C TYR A 173 15.52 6.17 1.14
N GLN A 174 15.04 7.13 0.35
CA GLN A 174 14.00 6.89 -0.64
C GLN A 174 14.51 5.97 -1.75
N GLY A 175 15.76 6.15 -2.21
CA GLY A 175 16.38 5.23 -3.17
C GLY A 175 16.46 3.79 -2.63
N GLU A 176 16.93 3.62 -1.40
CA GLU A 176 16.97 2.31 -0.73
C GLU A 176 15.57 1.67 -0.57
N PHE A 177 14.54 2.50 -0.35
CA PHE A 177 13.15 2.05 -0.31
C PHE A 177 12.64 1.63 -1.70
N ILE A 178 12.85 2.48 -2.72
CA ILE A 178 12.43 2.25 -4.11
C ILE A 178 13.06 0.96 -4.65
N ASP A 179 14.34 0.71 -4.37
CA ASP A 179 15.05 -0.49 -4.81
C ASP A 179 14.50 -1.78 -4.16
N GLY A 180 13.88 -1.68 -2.97
CA GLY A 180 13.44 -2.84 -2.20
C GLY A 180 11.93 -3.11 -2.24
N ILE A 181 11.10 -2.09 -2.47
CA ILE A 181 9.65 -2.18 -2.19
C ILE A 181 8.93 -3.21 -3.05
N ALA A 182 9.32 -3.34 -4.32
CA ALA A 182 8.69 -4.29 -5.23
C ALA A 182 8.80 -5.75 -4.75
N ALA A 183 9.88 -6.11 -4.06
CA ALA A 183 10.06 -7.47 -3.53
C ALA A 183 9.13 -7.79 -2.35
N GLU A 184 8.61 -6.76 -1.68
CA GLU A 184 7.75 -6.92 -0.50
C GLU A 184 6.26 -6.93 -0.87
N VAL A 185 5.86 -6.16 -1.90
CA VAL A 185 4.43 -5.89 -2.16
C VAL A 185 3.88 -6.54 -3.43
N VAL A 186 4.72 -6.88 -4.41
CA VAL A 186 4.24 -7.51 -5.65
C VAL A 186 3.79 -8.95 -5.36
N GLY A 187 2.58 -9.29 -5.80
CA GLY A 187 1.90 -10.55 -5.54
C GLY A 187 1.14 -10.59 -4.20
N VAL A 188 1.10 -9.47 -3.47
CA VAL A 188 0.36 -9.37 -2.20
C VAL A 188 -1.00 -8.70 -2.44
N PRO A 189 -2.09 -9.17 -1.82
CA PRO A 189 -3.38 -8.49 -1.84
C PRO A 189 -3.27 -7.06 -1.28
N LEU A 190 -3.94 -6.08 -1.89
CA LEU A 190 -3.82 -4.66 -1.50
C LEU A 190 -4.22 -4.39 -0.03
N ASP A 191 -5.15 -5.17 0.51
CA ASP A 191 -5.57 -5.13 1.92
C ASP A 191 -4.50 -5.62 2.90
N ASP A 192 -3.68 -6.59 2.48
CA ASP A 192 -2.70 -7.26 3.32
C ASP A 192 -1.32 -6.60 3.27
N VAL A 193 -1.12 -5.64 2.36
CA VAL A 193 0.13 -4.89 2.26
C VAL A 193 0.29 -3.97 3.45
N SER A 194 1.35 -4.21 4.23
CA SER A 194 1.83 -3.31 5.26
C SER A 194 3.35 -3.36 5.32
N VAL A 195 4.00 -2.20 5.18
CA VAL A 195 5.45 -2.09 5.22
C VAL A 195 5.93 -1.19 6.36
N ASP A 196 6.76 -1.74 7.24
CA ASP A 196 7.34 -0.99 8.36
C ASP A 196 8.67 -0.31 7.98
N ARG A 197 9.52 -1.04 7.25
CA ARG A 197 10.85 -0.60 6.85
C ARG A 197 11.35 -1.41 5.67
N VAL A 198 11.68 -0.71 4.60
CA VAL A 198 12.32 -1.28 3.41
C VAL A 198 13.65 -0.57 3.18
N GLY A 199 14.70 -1.34 2.90
CA GLY A 199 16.04 -0.79 2.64
C GLY A 199 16.67 -0.02 3.81
N GLY A 200 16.08 -0.05 5.01
CA GLY A 200 16.51 0.80 6.13
C GLY A 200 15.65 2.05 6.35
N SER A 201 14.71 2.36 5.45
CA SER A 201 13.84 3.54 5.52
C SER A 201 12.46 3.24 6.11
N SER A 202 12.22 3.65 7.35
CA SER A 202 10.88 3.56 7.97
C SER A 202 10.01 4.79 7.71
N LEU A 203 10.60 5.98 7.51
CA LEU A 203 9.82 7.20 7.25
C LEU A 203 9.19 7.17 5.86
N THR A 204 9.94 6.72 4.85
CA THR A 204 9.40 6.55 3.49
C THR A 204 8.28 5.51 3.46
N SER A 205 8.37 4.48 4.30
CA SER A 205 7.28 3.50 4.46
C SER A 205 5.99 4.16 4.91
N GLY A 206 6.05 5.15 5.83
CA GLY A 206 4.88 5.94 6.23
C GLY A 206 4.24 6.75 5.08
N GLY A 207 5.06 7.34 4.20
CA GLY A 207 4.55 7.98 3.00
C GLY A 207 3.95 6.99 2.00
N PHE A 208 4.53 5.80 1.88
CA PHE A 208 4.00 4.77 1.00
C PHE A 208 2.62 4.26 1.47
N GLU A 209 2.43 4.05 2.77
CA GLU A 209 1.14 3.70 3.35
C GLU A 209 0.08 4.80 3.14
N ASP A 210 0.46 6.08 3.23
CA ASP A 210 -0.40 7.24 2.93
C ASP A 210 -0.90 7.20 1.46
N ALA A 211 0.02 6.90 0.52
CA ALA A 211 -0.34 6.74 -0.88
C ALA A 211 -1.23 5.50 -1.11
N LEU A 212 -0.91 4.35 -0.48
CA LEU A 212 -1.73 3.13 -0.60
C LEU A 212 -3.13 3.34 -0.05
N GLN A 213 -3.30 4.10 1.03
CA GLN A 213 -4.62 4.43 1.54
C GLN A 213 -5.45 5.18 0.49
N THR A 214 -4.86 6.17 -0.17
CA THR A 214 -5.52 6.90 -1.26
C THR A 214 -5.88 5.97 -2.41
N ILE A 215 -4.98 5.05 -2.79
CA ILE A 215 -5.23 4.08 -3.85
C ILE A 215 -6.36 3.11 -3.47
N ARG A 216 -6.42 2.64 -2.22
CA ARG A 216 -7.52 1.79 -1.73
C ARG A 216 -8.86 2.51 -1.87
N ASP A 217 -8.91 3.79 -1.48
CA ASP A 217 -10.13 4.60 -1.58
C ASP A 217 -10.55 4.84 -3.05
N GLU A 218 -9.60 5.02 -3.96
CA GLU A 218 -9.86 5.20 -5.40
C GLU A 218 -10.27 3.91 -6.11
N ALA A 219 -9.70 2.78 -5.70
CA ALA A 219 -9.97 1.49 -6.31
C ALA A 219 -11.24 0.83 -5.76
N ALA A 220 -11.71 1.21 -4.56
CA ALA A 220 -12.96 0.73 -3.99
C ALA A 220 -14.16 1.20 -4.82
N GLY A 221 -14.95 0.24 -5.33
CA GLY A 221 -16.08 0.46 -6.24
C GLY A 221 -17.43 0.68 -5.58
#